data_AF-A0A0N8HBE8-F1
#
_entry.id   AF-A0A0N8HBE8-F1
#
_cell.length_a   1.000
_cell.length_b   1.000
_cell.length_c   1.000
_cell.angle_alpha   90.00
_cell.angle_beta   90.00
_cell.angle_gamma   90.00
#
_symmetry.space_group_name_H-M   'P 1'
#
loop_
_entity.id
_entity.type
_entity.pdbx_description
1 polymer ?
#
loop_
_entity_poly.entity_id
_entity_poly.type
_entity_poly.pdbx_seq_one_letter_code
_entity_poly.pdbx_strand_id
1 'polypeptide(L)' 'MGRGRAKAKQTKVARELKYNSPTMDLDRLKADLGAGTSRETESDEPYSDDDYGYDSYLDDEDER' A
#
# COMPACT_ATOMS: atom_id res chain seq x y z
N MET A 1 8.48 -25.56 -31.73
CA MET A 1 7.85 -26.40 -30.68
C MET A 1 8.18 -25.97 -29.23
N GLY A 2 8.33 -24.67 -28.91
CA GLY A 2 8.77 -24.24 -27.56
C GLY A 2 7.83 -23.29 -26.79
N ARG A 3 6.91 -22.60 -27.48
CA ARG A 3 6.13 -21.51 -26.88
C ARG A 3 5.08 -21.97 -25.85
N GLY A 4 4.43 -23.12 -26.07
CA GLY A 4 3.39 -23.62 -25.17
C GLY A 4 3.91 -23.98 -23.77
N ARG A 5 5.10 -24.56 -23.69
CA ARG A 5 5.76 -24.92 -22.42
C ARG A 5 6.22 -23.68 -21.65
N ALA A 6 6.79 -22.71 -22.36
CA ALA A 6 7.18 -21.44 -21.74
C ALA A 6 5.96 -20.69 -21.19
N LYS A 7 4.87 -20.59 -21.98
CA LYS A 7 3.62 -19.95 -21.53
C LYS A 7 3.04 -20.65 -20.31
N ALA A 8 2.99 -21.98 -20.29
CA ALA A 8 2.51 -22.75 -19.15
C ALA A 8 3.36 -22.49 -17.88
N LYS A 9 4.70 -22.46 -18.01
CA LYS A 9 5.59 -22.12 -16.88
C LYS A 9 5.34 -20.70 -16.36
N GLN A 10 5.20 -19.73 -17.26
CA GLN A 10 4.94 -18.34 -16.88
C GLN A 10 3.58 -18.17 -16.18
N THR A 11 2.53 -18.82 -16.67
CA THR A 11 1.21 -18.79 -16.01
C THR A 11 1.24 -19.43 -14.62
N LYS A 12 2.00 -20.52 -14.44
CA LYS A 12 2.18 -21.14 -13.12
C LYS A 12 2.86 -20.17 -12.15
N VAL A 13 3.98 -19.57 -12.55
CA VAL A 13 4.74 -18.60 -11.73
C VAL A 13 3.89 -17.38 -11.40
N ALA A 14 3.17 -16.83 -12.38
CA ALA A 14 2.30 -15.68 -12.16
C ALA A 14 1.16 -15.98 -11.17
N ARG A 15 0.57 -17.19 -11.25
CA ARG A 15 -0.47 -17.62 -10.30
C ARG A 15 0.11 -17.78 -8.90
N GLU A 16 1.30 -18.37 -8.78
CA GLU A 16 1.99 -18.48 -7.50
C GLU A 16 2.24 -17.09 -6.91
N LEU A 17 2.79 -16.14 -7.66
CA LEU A 17 3.00 -14.77 -7.17
C LEU A 17 1.71 -14.03 -6.81
N LYS A 18 0.63 -14.24 -7.58
CA LYS A 18 -0.65 -13.55 -7.36
C LYS A 18 -1.42 -14.07 -6.16
N TYR A 19 -1.37 -15.39 -5.93
CA TYR A 19 -2.23 -16.05 -4.93
C TYR A 19 -1.44 -16.66 -3.75
N ASN A 20 -0.11 -16.65 -3.80
CA ASN A 20 0.70 -16.89 -2.62
C ASN A 20 0.66 -15.63 -1.77
N SER A 21 -0.29 -15.58 -0.84
CA SER A 21 -0.22 -14.63 0.26
C SER A 21 0.86 -15.18 1.21
N PRO A 22 2.02 -14.51 1.36
CA PRO A 22 2.98 -14.94 2.34
C PRO A 22 2.32 -14.89 3.72
N THR A 23 2.34 -16.00 4.45
CA THR A 23 2.03 -16.01 5.87
C THR A 23 3.10 -15.20 6.58
N MET A 24 2.86 -13.90 6.78
CA MET A 24 3.78 -13.03 7.48
C MET A 24 3.56 -13.20 8.98
N ASP A 25 4.64 -13.42 9.72
CA ASP A 25 4.62 -13.44 11.17
C ASP A 25 4.42 -11.99 11.66
N LEU A 26 3.16 -11.66 11.94
CA LEU A 26 2.74 -10.32 12.36
C LEU A 26 3.38 -9.92 13.70
N ASP A 27 3.72 -10.89 14.55
CA ASP A 27 4.32 -10.62 15.86
C ASP A 27 5.79 -10.22 15.70
N ARG A 28 6.53 -10.89 14.79
CA ARG A 28 7.88 -10.45 14.40
C ARG A 28 7.86 -9.08 13.72
N LEU A 29 6.91 -8.84 12.81
CA LEU A 29 6.79 -7.55 12.13
C LEU A 29 6.57 -6.40 13.14
N LYS A 30 5.67 -6.59 14.11
CA LYS A 30 5.41 -5.59 15.16
C LYS A 30 6.65 -5.31 16.03
N ALA A 31 7.42 -6.36 16.35
CA ALA A 31 8.65 -6.22 17.12
C ALA A 31 9.72 -5.43 16.33
N ASP A 32 9.89 -5.72 15.05
CA ASP A 32 10.84 -5.04 14.16
C ASP A 32 10.45 -3.57 13.89
N LEU A 33 9.14 -3.30 13.74
CA LEU A 33 8.61 -1.95 13.55
C LEU A 33 8.59 -1.11 14.85
N GLY A 34 8.97 -1.69 15.99
CA GLY A 34 8.92 -1.01 17.29
C GLY A 34 7.50 -0.63 17.75
N ALA A 35 6.46 -1.21 17.15
CA ALA A 35 5.05 -0.84 17.38
C ALA A 35 4.55 -1.17 18.80
N GLY A 36 5.36 -1.84 19.62
CA GLY A 36 5.06 -2.17 21.01
C GLY A 36 5.75 -1.31 22.08
N THR A 37 6.57 -0.32 21.71
CA THR A 37 7.38 0.45 22.70
C THR A 37 7.24 1.97 22.63
N SER A 38 6.36 2.53 21.80
CA SER A 38 6.17 3.98 21.74
C SER A 38 4.71 4.37 21.49
N ARG A 39 3.96 4.67 22.57
CA ARG A 39 2.92 5.73 22.65
C ARG A 39 2.21 5.71 24.01
N GLU A 40 2.97 5.94 25.08
CA GLU A 40 2.43 6.50 26.33
C GLU A 40 2.81 7.97 26.49
N THR A 41 3.32 8.62 25.44
CA THR A 41 3.69 10.04 25.49
C THR A 41 3.37 10.74 24.17
N GLU A 42 2.41 11.65 24.28
CA GLU A 42 2.31 12.95 23.63
C GLU A 42 1.66 13.11 22.24
N SER A 43 0.74 14.08 22.23
CA SER A 43 0.11 14.82 21.12
C SER A 43 -0.99 14.15 20.31
N ASP A 44 -2.19 14.23 20.88
CA ASP A 44 -3.42 14.62 20.17
C ASP A 44 -3.16 15.97 19.45
N GLU A 45 -2.66 15.93 18.22
CA GLU A 45 -2.75 17.06 17.29
C GLU A 45 -3.78 16.67 16.23
N PRO A 46 -4.97 17.30 16.18
CA PRO A 46 -5.87 17.09 15.07
C PRO A 46 -5.16 17.64 13.83
N TYR A 47 -4.83 16.77 12.88
CA TYR A 47 -4.41 17.18 11.54
C TYR A 47 -5.43 18.18 11.02
N SER A 48 -5.05 19.46 10.96
CA SER A 48 -5.87 20.53 10.40
C SER A 48 -6.03 20.23 8.91
N ASP A 49 -7.21 19.74 8.53
CA ASP A 49 -7.68 19.57 7.16
C ASP A 49 -8.06 20.93 6.57
N ASP A 50 -7.14 21.88 6.63
CA ASP A 50 -7.34 23.23 6.10
C ASP A 50 -6.08 23.63 5.36
N ASP A 51 -6.28 24.06 4.11
CA ASP A 51 -5.32 24.81 3.29
C ASP A 51 -4.36 24.05 2.35
N TYR A 52 -4.77 22.97 1.67
CA TYR A 52 -4.08 22.58 0.42
C TYR A 52 -5.03 22.15 -0.70
N GLY A 53 -5.51 23.15 -1.45
CA GLY A 53 -5.58 23.05 -2.91
C GLY A 53 -6.62 22.11 -3.51
N TYR A 54 -7.85 22.08 -2.98
CA TYR A 54 -9.00 21.57 -3.75
C TYR A 54 -9.71 22.70 -4.52
N ASP A 55 -9.69 23.91 -3.96
CA ASP A 55 -10.39 25.08 -4.53
C ASP A 55 -9.76 25.54 -5.87
N SER A 56 -8.44 25.44 -6.01
CA SER A 56 -7.74 25.84 -7.24
C SER A 56 -8.03 24.96 -8.46
N TYR A 57 -8.55 23.74 -8.25
CA TYR A 57 -8.90 22.85 -9.35
C TYR A 57 -10.33 23.06 -9.85
N LEU A 58 -11.20 23.72 -9.07
CA LEU A 58 -12.58 23.97 -9.45
C LEU A 58 -12.72 25.22 -10.33
N ASP A 59 -11.88 26.24 -10.11
CA ASP A 59 -11.88 27.49 -10.90
C ASP A 59 -11.50 27.25 -12.38
N ASP A 60 -10.61 26.30 -12.66
CA ASP A 60 -10.18 25.93 -14.02
C ASP A 60 -11.23 25.11 -14.81
N GLU A 61 -12.24 24.50 -14.16
CA GLU A 61 -13.23 23.64 -14.82
C GLU A 61 -14.49 24.39 -15.30
N ASP A 62 -14.81 25.56 -14.74
CA ASP A 62 -16.02 26.34 -15.11
C ASP A 62 -15.84 27.24 -16.36
N GLU A 63 -14.61 27.43 -16.87
CA GLU A 63 -14.33 28.30 -18.04
C GLU A 63 -14.13 27.54 -19.37
N ARG A 64 -14.60 26.28 -19.50
CA ARG A 64 -14.43 25.46 -20.72
C ARG A 64 -15.71 25.10 -21.48
#